data_AF-A0A1C5X2R8-F1
#
_entry.id   AF-A0A1C5X2R8-F1
#
_cell.length_a   1.000
_cell.length_b   1.000
_cell.length_c   1.000
_cell.angle_alpha   90.00
_cell.angle_beta   90.00
_cell.angle_gamma   90.00
#
_symmetry.space_group_name_H-M   'P 1'
#
loop_
_entity.id
_entity.type
_entity.pdbx_description
1 polymer ?
#
loop_
_entity_poly.entity_id
_entity_poly.type
_entity_poly.pdbx_seq_one_letter_code
_entity_poly.pdbx_strand_id
1 'polypeptide(L)'
;MNDLIIKNVNVLGDSILAAKDSKGNIWVGINAFCRGLDMNKKQRDWQVKRVQDDKTLSKGCREFSAGIFDPSNSVYALRLDFVPLWLAKISITNNMEDEHPELAKKLLNYQLKAKDILANAFIEKKQSENPATLQQQIQLIAQGTTELYQKVDTLAERMDKFEQDLPLLPVNADELSHTVKKRVVEVLGGKDSNAYHNKSISQTAFSDAYRNLKYNFGVNSYKNIKRCQMDIALRIAREYQPPVFLEERIRNCNSQMTLDI
;
A
#
# COMPACT_ATOMS: atom_id res chain seq x y z
N MET A 1 1.65 29.36 37.84
CA MET A 1 2.18 28.17 37.17
C MET A 1 1.56 28.15 35.79
N ASN A 2 2.35 28.28 34.71
CA ASN A 2 1.80 28.47 33.36
C ASN A 2 1.39 27.10 32.79
N ASP A 3 0.10 26.92 32.53
CA ASP A 3 -0.44 25.80 31.77
C ASP A 3 0.09 25.86 30.33
N LEU A 4 1.21 25.17 30.09
CA LEU A 4 1.81 25.00 28.77
C LEU A 4 1.45 23.61 28.27
N ILE A 5 0.77 23.54 27.12
CA ILE A 5 0.47 22.26 26.48
C ILE A 5 1.64 21.90 25.58
N ILE A 6 2.38 20.87 25.95
CA ILE A 6 3.51 20.35 25.18
C ILE A 6 2.99 19.26 24.23
N LYS A 7 3.33 19.36 22.95
CA LYS A 7 3.01 18.35 21.93
C LYS A 7 4.24 18.04 21.07
N ASN A 8 4.38 16.76 20.74
CA ASN A 8 5.26 16.34 19.66
C ASN A 8 4.54 16.57 18.33
N VAL A 9 5.18 17.35 17.46
CA VAL A 9 4.69 17.64 16.12
C VAL A 9 5.65 16.99 15.14
N ASN A 10 5.12 16.13 14.27
CA ASN A 10 5.89 15.58 13.17
C ASN A 10 6.03 16.64 12.08
N VAL A 11 7.26 17.05 11.78
CA VAL A 11 7.55 17.96 10.67
C VAL A 11 8.57 17.29 9.76
N LEU A 12 8.09 16.87 8.58
CA LEU A 12 8.86 16.17 7.54
C LEU A 12 9.56 14.87 7.99
N GLY A 13 8.93 14.11 8.89
CA GLY A 13 9.44 12.81 9.36
C GLY A 13 10.13 12.88 10.72
N ASP A 14 10.44 14.08 11.20
CA ASP A 14 11.12 14.30 12.49
C ASP A 14 10.15 14.83 13.54
N SER A 15 10.20 14.23 14.74
CA SER A 15 9.38 14.64 15.88
C SER A 15 10.02 15.83 16.58
N ILE A 16 9.46 17.04 16.38
CA ILE A 16 9.88 18.24 17.11
C ILE A 16 8.93 18.52 18.27
N LEU A 17 9.49 19.01 19.39
CA LEU A 17 8.71 19.37 20.56
C LEU A 17 8.25 20.82 20.47
N ALA A 18 6.95 21.06 20.57
CA ALA A 18 6.33 22.37 20.55
C ALA A 18 5.49 22.59 21.82
N ALA A 19 5.53 23.80 22.39
CA ALA A 19 4.74 24.18 23.56
C ALA A 19 3.75 25.29 23.20
N LYS A 20 2.48 25.12 23.59
CA LYS A 20 1.43 26.14 23.40
C LYS A 20 1.18 26.89 24.71
N ASP A 21 1.20 28.21 24.67
CA ASP A 21 0.85 29.06 25.81
C ASP A 21 -0.65 29.32 25.95
N SER A 22 -1.03 29.88 27.10
CA SER A 22 -2.40 30.28 27.46
C SER A 22 -2.99 31.35 26.53
N LYS A 23 -2.15 32.08 25.80
CA LYS A 23 -2.55 33.09 24.81
C LYS A 23 -2.72 32.50 23.41
N GLY A 24 -2.50 31.20 23.24
CA GLY A 24 -2.63 30.50 21.97
C GLY A 24 -1.38 30.49 21.08
N ASN A 25 -0.27 31.11 21.51
CA ASN A 25 0.97 31.09 20.73
C ASN A 25 1.66 29.73 20.86
N ILE A 26 2.24 29.26 19.76
CA ILE A 26 3.00 28.02 19.69
C ILE A 26 4.49 28.37 19.64
N TRP A 27 5.27 27.71 20.49
CA TRP A 27 6.69 27.92 20.69
C TRP A 27 7.46 26.65 20.33
N VAL A 28 8.54 26.79 19.57
CA VAL A 28 9.38 25.69 19.11
C VAL A 28 10.79 25.89 19.65
N GLY A 29 11.32 24.90 20.38
CA GLY A 29 12.68 24.96 20.89
C GLY A 29 13.71 24.92 19.76
N ILE A 30 14.55 25.94 19.62
CA ILE A 30 15.54 26.06 18.53
C ILE A 30 16.50 24.87 18.56
N ASN A 31 16.97 24.50 19.76
CA ASN A 31 17.91 23.38 19.92
C ASN A 31 17.27 22.03 19.54
N ALA A 32 16.01 21.80 19.93
CA ALA A 32 15.27 20.59 19.56
C ALA A 32 15.00 20.52 18.05
N PHE A 33 14.65 21.66 17.44
CA PHE A 33 14.44 21.76 16.02
C PHE A 33 15.72 21.49 15.22
N CYS A 34 16.84 22.12 15.61
CA CYS A 34 18.13 21.87 14.96
C CYS A 34 18.65 20.43 15.17
N ARG A 35 18.27 19.75 16.26
CA ARG A 35 18.55 18.30 16.43
C ARG A 35 17.81 17.48 15.38
N GLY A 36 16.55 17.79 15.07
CA GLY A 36 15.80 17.12 14.00
C GLY A 36 16.37 17.38 12.60
N LEU A 37 17.09 18.48 12.43
CA LEU A 37 17.84 18.79 11.20
C LEU A 37 19.25 18.19 11.17
N ASP A 38 19.60 17.29 12.08
CA ASP A 38 20.93 16.66 12.18
C ASP A 38 22.11 17.63 12.35
N MET A 39 21.87 18.82 12.92
CA MET A 39 22.94 19.78 13.20
C MET A 39 23.76 19.40 14.43
N ASN A 40 25.08 19.54 14.32
CA ASN A 40 26.01 19.29 15.42
C ASN A 40 25.91 20.36 16.52
N LYS A 41 26.43 20.07 17.72
CA LYS A 41 26.31 20.96 18.90
C LYS A 41 26.80 22.40 18.61
N LYS A 42 27.94 22.57 17.95
CA LYS A 42 28.49 23.90 17.63
C LYS A 42 27.58 24.68 16.69
N GLN A 43 27.04 24.02 15.66
CA GLN A 43 26.08 24.62 14.73
C GLN A 43 24.80 25.05 15.46
N ARG A 44 24.28 24.22 16.37
CA ARG A 44 23.09 24.55 17.17
C ARG A 44 23.31 25.77 18.06
N ASP A 45 24.43 25.79 18.79
CA ASP A 45 24.77 26.90 19.68
C ASP A 45 24.96 28.21 18.88
N TRP A 46 25.54 28.11 17.68
CA TRP A 46 25.67 29.24 16.76
C TRP A 46 24.31 29.72 16.24
N GLN A 47 23.39 28.81 15.89
CA GLN A 47 22.03 29.18 15.46
C GLN A 47 21.27 29.89 16.57
N VAL A 48 21.37 29.41 17.82
CA VAL A 48 20.73 30.07 18.97
C VAL A 48 21.26 31.49 19.14
N LYS A 49 22.58 31.69 19.11
CA LYS A 49 23.18 33.04 19.19
C LYS A 49 22.72 33.93 18.03
N ARG A 50 22.74 33.42 16.81
CA ARG A 50 22.31 34.17 15.63
C ARG A 50 20.86 34.60 15.71
N VAL A 51 19.98 33.74 16.22
CA VAL A 51 18.57 34.04 16.44
C VAL A 51 18.38 35.11 17.53
N GLN A 52 19.21 35.10 18.58
CA GLN A 52 19.20 36.11 19.63
C GLN A 52 19.73 37.48 19.15
N ASP A 53 20.80 37.49 18.37
CA ASP A 53 21.44 38.71 17.87
C ASP A 53 20.65 39.36 16.71
N ASP A 54 19.82 38.58 16.02
CA ASP A 54 19.03 39.07 14.90
C ASP A 54 17.87 39.97 15.37
N LYS A 55 17.85 41.21 14.86
CA LYS A 55 16.85 42.24 15.20
C LYS A 55 15.40 41.84 14.94
N THR A 56 15.15 40.87 14.06
CA THR A 56 13.79 40.41 13.72
C THR A 56 13.42 39.17 14.51
N LEU A 57 14.31 38.16 14.56
CA LEU A 57 14.02 36.90 15.23
C LEU A 57 13.98 37.04 16.75
N SER A 58 14.84 37.91 17.33
CA SER A 58 14.83 38.21 18.77
C SER A 58 13.46 38.66 19.31
N LYS A 59 12.65 39.34 18.49
CA LYS A 59 11.28 39.76 18.86
C LYS A 59 10.30 38.59 19.01
N GLY A 60 10.60 37.44 18.39
CA GLY A 60 9.82 36.20 18.46
C GLY A 60 10.42 35.16 19.41
N CYS A 61 11.46 35.50 20.15
CA CYS A 61 12.18 34.58 21.03
C CYS A 61 11.71 34.67 22.48
N ARG A 62 11.70 33.52 23.16
CA ARG A 62 11.49 33.45 24.60
C ARG A 62 12.35 32.34 25.20
N GLU A 63 12.98 32.63 26.32
CA GLU A 63 13.67 31.61 27.11
C GLU A 63 12.65 30.87 28.00
N PHE A 64 12.69 29.54 27.94
CA PHE A 64 11.91 28.67 28.80
C PHE A 64 12.82 27.99 29.81
N SER A 65 12.35 27.90 31.05
CA SER A 65 13.05 27.23 32.15
C SER A 65 13.26 25.74 31.86
N ALA A 66 14.24 25.15 32.54
CA ALA A 66 14.48 23.71 32.49
C ALA A 66 13.20 22.92 32.84
N GLY A 67 13.00 21.79 32.17
CA GLY A 67 11.85 20.90 32.33
C GLY A 67 10.76 21.01 31.26
N ILE A 68 10.78 22.04 30.40
CA ILE A 68 9.76 22.23 29.34
C ILE A 68 10.21 21.61 28.02
N PHE A 69 11.40 21.97 27.56
CA PHE A 69 11.98 21.47 26.29
C PHE A 69 13.19 20.57 26.50
N ASP A 70 13.94 20.78 27.59
CA ASP A 70 15.09 19.98 28.00
C ASP A 70 15.00 19.77 29.53
N PRO A 71 15.22 18.56 30.07
CA PRO A 71 15.11 18.30 31.51
C PRO A 71 16.07 19.11 32.37
N SER A 72 17.25 19.46 31.84
CA SER A 72 18.35 19.99 32.66
C SER A 72 18.74 21.42 32.33
N ASN A 73 18.36 21.95 31.16
CA ASN A 73 18.82 23.26 30.69
C ASN A 73 17.65 24.16 30.28
N SER A 74 17.82 25.48 30.41
CA SER A 74 16.92 26.43 29.76
C SER A 74 17.06 26.34 28.24
N VAL A 75 15.95 26.52 27.54
CA VAL A 75 15.91 26.41 26.08
C VAL A 75 15.31 27.66 25.49
N TYR A 76 16.03 28.24 24.53
CA TYR A 76 15.51 29.31 23.69
C TYR A 76 14.53 28.73 22.69
N ALA A 77 13.28 29.19 22.77
CA ALA A 77 12.23 28.84 21.84
C ALA A 77 11.87 30.04 20.96
N LEU A 78 11.57 29.73 19.70
CA LEU A 78 11.11 30.67 18.70
C LEU A 78 9.61 30.45 18.49
N ARG A 79 8.84 31.53 18.41
CA ARG A 79 7.41 31.45 18.07
C ARG A 79 7.25 30.87 16.66
N LEU A 80 6.27 29.98 16.48
CA LEU A 80 6.11 29.18 15.25
C LEU A 80 6.02 30.02 13.98
N ASP A 81 5.42 31.21 14.05
CA ASP A 81 5.28 32.17 12.96
C ASP A 81 6.61 32.81 12.53
N PHE A 82 7.64 32.82 13.38
CA PHE A 82 8.99 33.28 13.03
C PHE A 82 9.87 32.16 12.46
N VAL A 83 9.45 30.88 12.55
CA VAL A 83 10.23 29.75 12.03
C VAL A 83 10.49 29.86 10.52
N PRO A 84 9.50 30.19 9.65
CA PRO A 84 9.78 30.37 8.23
C PRO A 84 10.83 31.45 7.94
N LEU A 85 10.78 32.58 8.66
CA LEU A 85 11.75 33.65 8.54
C LEU A 85 13.15 33.22 8.99
N TRP A 86 13.23 32.44 10.07
CA TRP A 86 14.50 31.89 10.56
C TRP A 86 15.11 30.92 9.54
N LEU A 87 14.33 29.97 9.02
CA LEU A 87 14.80 29.00 8.02
C LEU A 87 15.27 29.67 6.74
N ALA A 88 14.58 30.71 6.28
CA ALA A 88 14.99 31.50 5.12
C ALA A 88 16.35 32.20 5.30
N LYS A 89 16.75 32.50 6.55
CA LYS A 89 18.05 33.11 6.87
C LYS A 89 19.20 32.09 6.96
N ILE A 90 18.92 30.79 6.94
CA ILE A 90 19.96 29.76 6.90
C ILE A 90 20.37 29.58 5.43
N SER A 91 21.54 30.09 5.08
CA SER A 91 22.12 29.92 3.74
C SER A 91 22.63 28.48 3.59
N ILE A 92 22.15 27.79 2.55
CA ILE A 92 22.70 26.49 2.14
C ILE A 92 24.04 26.79 1.44
N THR A 93 25.13 26.21 1.93
CA THR A 93 26.48 26.38 1.37
C THR A 93 26.93 25.10 0.69
N ASN A 94 27.82 25.18 -0.31
CA ASN A 94 28.36 23.99 -0.99
C ASN A 94 28.96 22.98 0.00
N ASN A 95 29.69 23.45 1.01
CA ASN A 95 30.25 22.58 2.06
C ASN A 95 29.16 21.84 2.86
N MET A 96 27.98 22.43 3.03
CA MET A 96 26.84 21.78 3.69
C MET A 96 26.21 20.71 2.80
N GLU A 97 26.14 20.95 1.49
CA GLU A 97 25.67 19.95 0.51
C GLU A 97 26.62 18.75 0.44
N ASP A 98 27.93 19.00 0.55
CA ASP A 98 28.97 17.97 0.52
C ASP A 98 29.04 17.16 1.83
N GLU A 99 29.03 17.82 2.99
CA GLU A 99 29.16 17.15 4.30
C GLU A 99 27.85 16.53 4.79
N HIS A 100 26.71 17.17 4.51
CA HIS A 100 25.39 16.79 5.04
C HIS A 100 24.27 17.02 4.01
N PRO A 101 24.24 16.26 2.90
CA PRO A 101 23.29 16.46 1.80
C PRO A 101 21.82 16.35 2.22
N GLU A 102 21.51 15.50 3.20
CA GLU A 102 20.14 15.32 3.71
C GLU A 102 19.63 16.56 4.46
N LEU A 103 20.50 17.23 5.23
CA LEU A 103 20.18 18.49 5.89
C LEU A 103 19.92 19.59 4.85
N ALA A 104 20.77 19.70 3.84
CA ALA A 104 20.63 20.69 2.77
C ALA A 104 19.31 20.50 2.00
N LYS A 105 18.98 19.26 1.61
CA LYS A 105 17.71 18.92 0.96
C LYS A 105 16.49 19.25 1.83
N LYS A 106 16.51 18.88 3.12
CA LYS A 106 15.41 19.18 4.05
C LYS A 106 15.21 20.70 4.17
N LEU A 107 16.29 21.45 4.38
CA LEU A 107 16.24 22.91 4.49
C LEU A 107 15.71 23.57 3.21
N LEU A 108 16.16 23.11 2.05
CA LEU A 108 15.66 23.59 0.76
C LEU A 108 14.16 23.33 0.61
N ASN A 109 13.70 22.13 0.94
CA ASN A 109 12.28 21.77 0.87
C ASN A 109 11.42 22.65 1.81
N TYR A 110 11.93 22.95 3.01
CA TYR A 110 11.26 23.89 3.92
C TYR A 110 11.14 25.29 3.32
N GLN A 111 12.21 25.82 2.74
CA GLN A 111 12.21 27.15 2.13
C GLN A 111 11.26 27.22 0.92
N LEU A 112 11.25 26.19 0.07
CA LEU A 112 10.33 26.09 -1.08
C LEU A 112 8.87 26.02 -0.63
N LYS A 113 8.54 25.16 0.33
CA LYS A 113 7.18 25.07 0.88
C LYS A 113 6.73 26.37 1.54
N ALA A 114 7.61 27.03 2.30
CA ALA A 114 7.29 28.33 2.91
C ALA A 114 6.99 29.39 1.84
N LYS A 115 7.78 29.43 0.76
CA LYS A 115 7.55 30.31 -0.40
C LYS A 115 6.19 30.00 -1.05
N ASP A 116 5.87 28.73 -1.30
CA ASP A 116 4.62 28.33 -1.95
C ASP A 116 3.38 28.64 -1.08
N ILE A 117 3.44 28.37 0.23
CA ILE A 117 2.34 28.73 1.16
C ILE A 117 2.08 30.23 1.13
N LEU A 118 3.15 31.04 1.14
CA LEU A 118 3.05 32.49 1.13
C LEU A 118 2.50 32.98 -0.22
N ALA A 119 2.99 32.44 -1.34
CA ALA A 119 2.46 32.72 -2.67
C ALA A 119 0.98 32.36 -2.78
N ASN A 120 0.57 31.17 -2.34
CA ASN A 120 -0.82 30.72 -2.37
C ASN A 120 -1.73 31.62 -1.54
N ALA A 121 -1.31 32.06 -0.35
CA ALA A 121 -2.10 32.97 0.49
C ALA A 121 -2.44 34.31 -0.19
N PHE A 122 -1.60 34.77 -1.12
CA PHE A 122 -1.83 36.00 -1.88
C PHE A 122 -2.39 35.77 -3.29
N ILE A 123 -2.07 34.63 -3.93
CA ILE A 123 -2.53 34.28 -5.27
C ILE A 123 -3.96 33.69 -5.23
N GLU A 124 -4.30 32.85 -4.24
CA GLU A 124 -5.66 32.33 -4.06
C GLU A 124 -6.65 33.45 -3.68
N LYS A 125 -6.16 34.52 -3.03
CA LYS A 125 -6.97 35.72 -2.76
C LYS A 125 -7.42 36.47 -4.01
N LYS A 126 -6.77 36.28 -5.16
CA LYS A 126 -7.22 36.88 -6.44
C LYS A 126 -8.34 36.10 -7.12
N GLN A 127 -8.64 34.87 -6.70
CA GLN A 127 -9.77 34.08 -7.22
C GLN A 127 -10.99 34.08 -6.30
N SER A 128 -10.92 34.75 -5.15
CA SER A 128 -11.98 34.78 -4.12
C SER A 128 -12.59 36.18 -3.97
N GLU A 129 -13.01 36.79 -5.09
CA GLU A 129 -14.02 37.87 -5.09
C GLU A 129 -15.42 37.39 -5.52
N ASN A 130 -15.66 36.08 -5.52
CA ASN A 130 -17.01 35.55 -5.41
C ASN A 130 -17.00 34.46 -4.33
N PRO A 131 -17.56 34.68 -3.13
CA PRO A 131 -17.89 33.55 -2.28
C PRO A 131 -18.89 32.73 -3.10
N ALA A 132 -18.49 31.52 -3.51
CA ALA A 132 -19.40 30.65 -4.23
C ALA A 132 -20.70 30.58 -3.43
N THR A 133 -21.81 31.06 -4.03
CA THR A 133 -23.10 31.09 -3.36
C THR A 133 -23.39 29.69 -2.82
N LEU A 134 -24.19 29.57 -1.76
CA LEU A 134 -24.57 28.26 -1.22
C LEU A 134 -25.02 27.28 -2.33
N GLN A 135 -25.63 27.81 -3.40
CA GLN A 135 -25.99 27.09 -4.62
C GLN A 135 -24.78 26.52 -5.39
N GLN A 136 -23.71 27.29 -5.60
CA GLN A 136 -22.49 26.80 -6.25
C GLN A 136 -21.75 25.75 -5.40
N GLN A 137 -21.78 25.88 -4.08
CA GLN A 137 -21.24 24.86 -3.17
C GLN A 137 -22.05 23.55 -3.26
N ILE A 138 -23.39 23.66 -3.27
CA ILE A 138 -24.28 22.50 -3.48
C ILE A 138 -24.02 21.86 -4.85
N GLN A 139 -23.82 22.66 -5.90
CA GLN A 139 -23.54 22.16 -7.25
C GLN A 139 -22.19 21.44 -7.33
N LEU A 140 -21.15 21.96 -6.68
CA LEU A 140 -19.84 21.31 -6.61
C LEU A 140 -19.91 19.99 -5.83
N ILE A 141 -20.64 19.96 -4.71
CA ILE A 141 -20.88 18.74 -3.93
C ILE A 141 -21.67 17.73 -4.78
N ALA A 142 -22.71 18.15 -5.50
CA ALA A 142 -23.49 17.27 -6.36
C ALA A 142 -22.64 16.69 -7.51
N GLN A 143 -21.78 17.50 -8.13
CA GLN A 143 -20.81 17.05 -9.15
C GLN A 143 -19.83 16.02 -8.58
N GLY A 144 -19.20 16.33 -7.45
CA GLY A 144 -18.29 15.41 -6.77
C GLY A 144 -18.98 14.11 -6.35
N THR A 145 -20.24 14.17 -5.91
CA THR A 145 -21.03 13.00 -5.53
C THR A 145 -21.35 12.14 -6.76
N THR A 146 -21.69 12.76 -7.89
CA THR A 146 -21.96 12.06 -9.16
C THR A 146 -20.70 11.36 -9.67
N GLU A 147 -19.56 12.03 -9.66
CA GLU A 147 -18.27 11.43 -10.04
C GLU A 147 -17.87 10.27 -9.11
N LEU A 148 -18.18 10.39 -7.81
CA LEU A 148 -17.95 9.31 -6.85
C LEU A 148 -18.81 8.08 -7.17
N TYR A 149 -20.11 8.25 -7.44
CA TYR A 149 -20.97 7.13 -7.82
C TYR A 149 -20.48 6.44 -9.10
N GLN A 150 -20.12 7.20 -10.14
CA GLN A 150 -19.54 6.62 -11.36
C GLN A 150 -18.25 5.83 -11.10
N LYS A 151 -17.38 6.33 -10.22
CA LYS A 151 -16.16 5.60 -9.82
C LYS A 151 -16.48 4.34 -9.01
N VAL A 152 -17.50 4.36 -8.16
CA VAL A 152 -17.93 3.18 -7.40
C VAL A 152 -18.52 2.13 -8.34
N ASP A 153 -19.37 2.52 -9.29
CA ASP A 153 -19.98 1.59 -10.25
C ASP A 153 -18.91 0.93 -11.14
N THR A 154 -17.98 1.73 -11.67
CA THR A 154 -16.85 1.18 -12.46
C THR A 154 -15.93 0.29 -11.63
N LEU A 155 -15.75 0.56 -10.33
CA LEU A 155 -15.01 -0.33 -9.44
C LEU A 155 -15.77 -1.63 -9.16
N ALA A 156 -17.08 -1.57 -8.97
CA ALA A 156 -17.92 -2.74 -8.78
C ALA A 156 -17.86 -3.67 -10.00
N GLU A 157 -18.03 -3.13 -11.21
CA GLU A 157 -17.91 -3.90 -12.46
C GLU A 157 -16.52 -4.56 -12.61
N ARG A 158 -15.46 -3.85 -12.26
CA ARG A 158 -14.09 -4.39 -12.29
C ARG A 158 -13.88 -5.46 -11.24
N MET A 159 -14.49 -5.33 -10.06
CA MET A 159 -14.42 -6.31 -8.99
C MET A 159 -15.15 -7.58 -9.39
N ASP A 160 -16.36 -7.48 -9.94
CA ASP A 160 -17.13 -8.62 -10.44
C ASP A 160 -16.36 -9.37 -11.54
N LYS A 161 -15.77 -8.63 -12.48
CA LYS A 161 -14.93 -9.23 -13.52
C LYS A 161 -13.69 -9.91 -12.94
N PHE A 162 -13.04 -9.29 -11.96
CA PHE A 162 -11.88 -9.85 -11.29
C PHE A 162 -12.23 -11.15 -10.56
N GLU A 163 -13.33 -11.17 -9.81
CA GLU A 163 -13.81 -12.37 -9.11
C GLU A 163 -14.08 -13.54 -10.06
N GLN A 164 -14.60 -13.25 -11.26
CA GLN A 164 -14.85 -14.26 -12.29
C GLN A 164 -13.56 -14.77 -12.95
N ASP A 165 -12.56 -13.92 -13.11
CA ASP A 165 -11.27 -14.26 -13.75
C ASP A 165 -10.28 -14.96 -12.81
N LEU A 166 -10.58 -15.05 -11.51
CA LEU A 166 -9.73 -15.73 -10.54
C LEU A 166 -9.60 -17.24 -10.84
N PRO A 167 -8.40 -17.82 -10.65
CA PRO A 167 -8.20 -19.26 -10.66
C PRO A 167 -9.06 -20.00 -9.62
N LEU A 168 -9.21 -21.31 -9.79
CA LEU A 168 -9.87 -22.15 -8.79
C LEU A 168 -9.20 -22.01 -7.43
N LEU A 169 -10.04 -21.75 -6.42
CA LEU A 169 -9.64 -21.87 -5.02
C LEU A 169 -9.23 -23.32 -4.72
N PRO A 170 -8.35 -23.56 -3.74
CA PRO A 170 -7.85 -24.90 -3.42
C PRO A 170 -8.96 -25.95 -3.24
N VAL A 171 -10.03 -25.60 -2.51
CA VAL A 171 -11.17 -26.49 -2.26
C VAL A 171 -11.85 -26.94 -3.56
N ASN A 172 -12.08 -26.01 -4.49
CA ASN A 172 -12.72 -26.30 -5.77
C ASN A 172 -11.78 -27.10 -6.68
N ALA A 173 -10.48 -26.81 -6.65
CA ALA A 173 -9.48 -27.57 -7.39
C ALA A 173 -9.42 -29.03 -6.90
N ASP A 174 -9.52 -29.25 -5.59
CA ASP A 174 -9.56 -30.59 -5.00
C ASP A 174 -10.83 -31.34 -5.39
N GLU A 175 -12.00 -30.69 -5.34
CA GLU A 175 -13.27 -31.27 -5.79
C GLU A 175 -13.20 -31.72 -7.27
N LEU A 176 -12.68 -30.86 -8.14
CA LEU A 176 -12.50 -31.17 -9.56
C LEU A 176 -11.54 -32.35 -9.74
N SER A 177 -10.43 -32.35 -9.01
CA SER A 177 -9.44 -33.43 -9.00
C SER A 177 -10.04 -34.76 -8.54
N HIS A 178 -10.87 -34.75 -7.48
CA HIS A 178 -11.59 -35.93 -7.02
C HIS A 178 -12.58 -36.46 -8.06
N THR A 179 -13.30 -35.55 -8.72
CA THR A 179 -14.25 -35.90 -9.79
C THR A 179 -13.54 -36.57 -10.97
N VAL A 180 -12.43 -36.00 -11.44
CA VAL A 180 -11.59 -36.61 -12.50
C VAL A 180 -11.12 -37.99 -12.06
N LYS A 181 -10.55 -38.11 -10.86
CA LYS A 181 -10.01 -39.38 -10.38
C LYS A 181 -11.09 -40.47 -10.30
N LYS A 182 -12.26 -40.11 -9.76
CA LYS A 182 -13.41 -41.02 -9.68
C LYS A 182 -13.79 -41.50 -11.07
N ARG A 183 -13.91 -40.59 -12.04
CA ARG A 183 -14.27 -40.95 -13.41
C ARG A 183 -13.24 -41.86 -14.08
N VAL A 184 -11.95 -41.59 -13.89
CA VAL A 184 -10.88 -42.44 -14.44
C VAL A 184 -10.95 -43.85 -13.86
N VAL A 185 -11.21 -44.00 -12.56
CA VAL A 185 -11.39 -45.32 -11.95
C VAL A 185 -12.58 -46.07 -12.53
N GLU A 186 -13.71 -45.38 -12.79
CA GLU A 186 -14.87 -45.98 -13.47
C GLU A 186 -14.50 -46.47 -14.89
N VAL A 187 -13.79 -45.65 -15.66
CA VAL A 187 -13.31 -45.99 -17.01
C VAL A 187 -12.36 -47.21 -17.00
N LEU A 188 -11.52 -47.34 -15.98
CA LEU A 188 -10.62 -48.48 -15.81
C LEU A 188 -11.35 -49.76 -15.38
N GLY A 189 -12.65 -49.70 -15.05
CA GLY A 189 -13.45 -50.84 -14.60
C GLY A 189 -13.49 -51.04 -13.08
N GLY A 190 -13.13 -50.03 -12.29
CA GLY A 190 -13.12 -50.07 -10.83
C GLY A 190 -11.72 -50.21 -10.21
N LYS A 191 -11.63 -50.18 -8.88
CA LYS A 191 -10.35 -50.29 -8.16
C LYS A 191 -9.78 -51.70 -8.18
N ASP A 192 -10.63 -52.71 -8.29
CA ASP A 192 -10.22 -54.11 -8.28
C ASP A 192 -9.88 -54.62 -9.69
N SER A 193 -9.97 -53.77 -10.71
CA SER A 193 -9.72 -54.16 -12.10
C SER A 193 -8.23 -54.36 -12.40
N ASN A 194 -7.93 -55.27 -13.32
CA ASN A 194 -6.56 -55.52 -13.78
C ASN A 194 -5.94 -54.27 -14.42
N ALA A 195 -6.74 -53.47 -15.15
CA ALA A 195 -6.30 -52.22 -15.75
C ALA A 195 -5.96 -51.15 -14.71
N TYR A 196 -6.65 -51.11 -13.57
CA TYR A 196 -6.30 -50.19 -12.48
C TYR A 196 -4.96 -50.57 -11.83
N HIS A 197 -4.75 -51.86 -11.56
CA HIS A 197 -3.49 -52.37 -11.00
C HIS A 197 -2.31 -52.29 -11.98
N ASN A 198 -2.55 -52.28 -13.29
CA ASN A 198 -1.52 -52.06 -14.29
C ASN A 198 -1.05 -50.59 -14.29
N LYS A 199 0.11 -50.33 -13.66
CA LYS A 199 0.69 -48.98 -13.52
C LYS A 199 0.84 -48.24 -14.85
N SER A 200 1.20 -48.92 -15.94
CA SER A 200 1.38 -48.26 -17.24
C SER A 200 0.05 -47.75 -17.79
N ILE A 201 -1.00 -48.59 -17.74
CA ILE A 201 -2.32 -48.24 -18.26
C ILE A 201 -2.99 -47.19 -17.36
N SER A 202 -2.98 -47.40 -16.05
CA SER A 202 -3.61 -46.48 -15.11
C SER A 202 -2.97 -45.10 -15.13
N GLN A 203 -1.63 -44.99 -15.08
CA GLN A 203 -0.94 -43.70 -15.17
C GLN A 203 -1.21 -42.98 -16.50
N THR A 204 -1.31 -43.72 -17.60
CA THR A 204 -1.66 -43.16 -18.90
C THR A 204 -3.08 -42.60 -18.89
N ALA A 205 -4.05 -43.34 -18.34
CA ALA A 205 -5.45 -42.91 -18.23
C ALA A 205 -5.63 -41.67 -17.36
N PHE A 206 -4.99 -41.62 -16.17
CA PHE A 206 -5.01 -40.41 -15.34
C PHE A 206 -4.39 -39.22 -16.06
N SER A 207 -3.21 -39.40 -16.66
CA SER A 207 -2.51 -38.32 -17.35
C SER A 207 -3.31 -37.79 -18.55
N ASP A 208 -3.96 -38.69 -19.29
CA ASP A 208 -4.81 -38.33 -20.41
C ASP A 208 -6.07 -37.56 -19.96
N ALA A 209 -6.76 -38.02 -18.93
CA ALA A 209 -7.93 -37.32 -18.38
C ALA A 209 -7.59 -35.88 -17.93
N TYR A 210 -6.48 -35.68 -17.20
CA TYR A 210 -6.04 -34.35 -16.83
C TYR A 210 -5.57 -33.53 -18.04
N ARG A 211 -4.99 -34.16 -19.08
CA ARG A 211 -4.61 -33.47 -20.32
C ARG A 211 -5.85 -33.00 -21.08
N ASN A 212 -6.85 -33.87 -21.24
CA ASN A 212 -8.12 -33.56 -21.88
C ASN A 212 -8.83 -32.40 -21.15
N LEU A 213 -8.94 -32.48 -19.82
CA LEU A 213 -9.53 -31.42 -19.01
C LEU A 213 -8.84 -30.08 -19.26
N LYS A 214 -7.51 -30.05 -19.13
CA LYS A 214 -6.71 -28.83 -19.35
C LYS A 214 -6.81 -28.26 -20.76
N TYR A 215 -6.85 -29.14 -21.76
CA TYR A 215 -6.97 -28.75 -23.17
C TYR A 215 -8.26 -28.00 -23.46
N ASN A 216 -9.39 -28.45 -22.90
CA ASN A 216 -10.70 -27.80 -23.07
C ASN A 216 -10.74 -26.35 -22.54
N PHE A 217 -9.87 -26.00 -21.59
CA PHE A 217 -9.79 -24.66 -21.00
C PHE A 217 -8.56 -23.86 -21.46
N GLY A 218 -7.68 -24.44 -22.28
CA GLY A 218 -6.46 -23.78 -22.73
C GLY A 218 -5.47 -23.45 -21.60
N VAL A 219 -5.45 -24.25 -20.53
CA VAL A 219 -4.64 -23.99 -19.33
C VAL A 219 -3.55 -25.05 -19.12
N ASN A 220 -2.41 -24.64 -18.56
CA ASN A 220 -1.31 -25.56 -18.26
C ASN A 220 -1.55 -26.41 -17.00
N SER A 221 -2.44 -25.94 -16.12
CA SER A 221 -2.84 -26.60 -14.87
C SER A 221 -4.34 -26.49 -14.69
N TYR A 222 -4.99 -27.57 -14.24
CA TYR A 222 -6.42 -27.53 -13.93
C TYR A 222 -6.73 -26.54 -12.78
N LYS A 223 -5.74 -26.23 -11.93
CA LYS A 223 -5.86 -25.20 -10.89
C LYS A 223 -6.04 -23.79 -11.45
N ASN A 224 -5.65 -23.57 -12.71
CA ASN A 224 -5.76 -22.27 -13.38
C ASN A 224 -7.08 -22.10 -14.13
N ILE A 225 -7.98 -23.09 -14.10
CA ILE A 225 -9.33 -22.94 -14.62
C ILE A 225 -10.00 -21.79 -13.86
N LYS A 226 -10.73 -20.93 -14.56
CA LYS A 226 -11.41 -19.79 -13.93
C LYS A 226 -12.52 -20.28 -13.02
N ARG A 227 -12.77 -19.57 -11.92
CA ARG A 227 -13.82 -19.92 -10.96
C ARG A 227 -15.20 -20.02 -11.60
N CYS A 228 -15.52 -19.12 -12.53
CA CYS A 228 -16.80 -19.13 -13.26
C CYS A 228 -16.98 -20.35 -14.17
N GLN A 229 -15.92 -21.09 -14.45
CA GLN A 229 -15.93 -22.26 -15.34
C GLN A 229 -16.01 -23.59 -14.58
N MET A 230 -16.13 -23.56 -13.25
CA MET A 230 -16.12 -24.74 -12.40
C MET A 230 -17.19 -25.77 -12.79
N ASP A 231 -18.42 -25.34 -13.02
CA ASP A 231 -19.53 -26.24 -13.38
C ASP A 231 -19.28 -26.97 -14.71
N ILE A 232 -18.73 -26.23 -15.68
CA ILE A 232 -18.36 -26.78 -16.98
C ILE A 232 -17.21 -27.77 -16.82
N ALA A 233 -16.22 -27.45 -15.99
CA ALA A 233 -15.07 -28.32 -15.72
C ALA A 233 -15.50 -29.62 -15.05
N LEU A 234 -16.44 -29.56 -14.09
CA LEU A 234 -17.02 -30.75 -13.45
C LEU A 234 -17.76 -31.63 -14.46
N ARG A 235 -18.54 -31.03 -15.37
CA ARG A 235 -19.24 -31.78 -16.42
C ARG A 235 -18.26 -32.52 -17.33
N ILE A 236 -17.25 -31.82 -17.85
CA ILE A 236 -16.21 -32.41 -18.70
C ILE A 236 -15.48 -33.54 -17.95
N ALA A 237 -15.17 -33.33 -16.67
CA ALA A 237 -14.52 -34.35 -15.85
C ALA A 237 -15.38 -35.62 -15.66
N ARG A 238 -16.71 -35.48 -15.51
CA ARG A 238 -17.65 -36.60 -15.36
C ARG A 238 -17.89 -37.34 -16.66
N GLU A 239 -17.90 -36.63 -17.78
CA GLU A 239 -18.19 -37.18 -19.10
C GLU A 239 -16.94 -37.67 -19.84
N TYR A 240 -15.76 -37.60 -19.20
CA TYR A 240 -14.51 -38.06 -19.79
C TYR A 240 -14.61 -39.48 -20.36
N GLN A 241 -14.11 -39.61 -21.59
CA GLN A 241 -13.91 -40.86 -22.30
C GLN A 241 -12.46 -40.93 -22.81
N PRO A 242 -11.79 -42.07 -22.64
CA PRO A 242 -10.44 -42.25 -23.16
C PRO A 242 -10.46 -42.33 -24.71
N PRO A 243 -9.36 -42.00 -25.38
CA PRO A 243 -9.20 -42.29 -26.80
C PRO A 243 -9.34 -43.79 -27.09
N VAL A 244 -9.82 -44.15 -28.29
CA VAL A 244 -10.10 -45.54 -28.70
C VAL A 244 -8.94 -46.50 -28.40
N PHE A 245 -7.70 -46.12 -28.72
CA PHE A 245 -6.53 -46.97 -28.46
C PHE A 245 -6.34 -47.30 -26.97
N LEU A 246 -6.67 -46.35 -26.08
CA LEU A 246 -6.51 -46.54 -24.64
C LEU A 246 -7.67 -47.36 -24.09
N GLU A 247 -8.88 -47.14 -24.60
CA GLU A 247 -10.05 -47.96 -24.28
C GLU A 247 -9.81 -49.44 -24.62
N GLU A 248 -9.31 -49.73 -25.81
CA GLU A 248 -8.97 -51.09 -26.24
C GLU A 248 -7.90 -51.73 -25.34
N ARG A 249 -6.86 -50.97 -24.96
CA ARG A 249 -5.83 -51.45 -24.03
C ARG A 249 -6.41 -51.78 -22.65
N ILE A 250 -7.31 -50.94 -22.14
CA ILE A 250 -8.01 -51.18 -20.87
C ILE A 250 -8.85 -52.45 -20.96
N ARG A 251 -9.65 -52.58 -22.02
CA ARG A 251 -10.52 -53.74 -22.27
C ARG A 251 -9.72 -55.04 -22.33
N ASN A 252 -8.63 -55.05 -23.09
CA ASN A 252 -7.75 -56.22 -23.23
C ASN A 252 -7.04 -56.57 -21.92
N CYS A 253 -6.64 -55.58 -21.12
CA CYS A 253 -6.03 -55.85 -19.81
C CYS A 253 -7.03 -56.42 -18.81
N ASN A 254 -8.27 -55.93 -18.83
CA ASN A 254 -9.33 -56.41 -17.94
C ASN A 254 -9.86 -57.80 -18.33
N SER A 255 -9.73 -58.22 -19.59
CA SER A 255 -10.12 -59.57 -20.03
C SER A 255 -9.06 -60.65 -19.78
N GLN A 256 -7.85 -60.28 -19.35
CA GLN A 256 -6.82 -61.24 -18.95
C GLN A 256 -7.19 -61.87 -17.61
N MET A 257 -7.24 -63.20 -17.53
CA MET A 257 -7.46 -63.93 -16.28
C MET A 257 -6.28 -63.74 -15.33
N THR A 258 -6.55 -63.31 -14.11
CA THR A 258 -5.58 -63.34 -13.01
C THR A 258 -5.46 -64.79 -12.56
N LEU A 259 -4.36 -65.46 -12.90
CA LEU A 259 -4.03 -66.78 -12.36
C LEU A 259 -3.45 -66.56 -10.96
N ASP A 260 -4.25 -66.80 -9.93
CA ASP A 260 -3.75 -66.91 -8.55
C ASP A 260 -2.91 -68.20 -8.45
N ILE A 261 -1.60 -68.04 -8.27
CA ILE A 261 -0.65 -69.12 -7.92
C ILE A 261 -0.17 -68.88 -6.50
#